data_AF-A0A7X7J287-F1
#
_entry.id   AF-A0A7X7J287-F1
#
_cell.length_a   1.000
_cell.length_b   1.000
_cell.length_c   1.000
_cell.angle_alpha   90.00
_cell.angle_beta   90.00
_cell.angle_gamma   90.00
#
_symmetry.space_group_name_H-M   'P 1'
#
loop_
_entity.id
_entity.type
_entity.pdbx_description
1 polymer ?
#
loop_
_entity_poly.entity_id
_entity_poly.type
_entity_poly.pdbx_seq_one_letter_code
_entity_poly.pdbx_strand_id
1 'polypeptide(L)'
;DHAALLAEIKDYRSAIEAAWKRTGLDHFPPSWEKAGTHWGNTETLWPTVLFDVNDPRMAATQKEVRERHGGGFIEGTIRWTGLPDAIHPYMSAYTTMAALARGEHDQVVEDFYWYLLHSSATHAFPEGIFYRRRFAWSDTIPHTTGAANYALMLRHMLIHEQEDELHLLAGAPDGWLAEGKEIRVERAPTHFGPVDMTVSGTAKGVLVRFKGADQRKPERVVLHLLVSRPLDAPIPGVTVSTRPDQRKQWGFATVVEMYAKTAPPLPRTIRDLVDLPADPPVPPDRCVLLDLSKSANTDPFTAPFGVANPGKFLFTGLPVGEQTVCGIPFRIIDPAANNGKGFVVLASDKAPADRQWPTQVEIPVSGVARRAFFIGNVTGWGSTDTGTGEWGAVGAYEIEYADGQKQVVPLITGYTCEDWTSAPRAAGVTCGLRGQPWHLNILGVALRPVDLKRIVFRDYGTPAAPLLAAVTIER
;
A
#
# COMPACT_ATOMS: atom_id res chain seq x y z
N ASP A 1 -23.91 -14.39 35.10
CA ASP A 1 -23.43 -15.59 35.81
C ASP A 1 -22.06 -15.95 35.24
N HIS A 2 -21.01 -15.94 36.06
CA HIS A 2 -19.63 -16.20 35.63
C HIS A 2 -19.45 -17.65 35.13
N ALA A 3 -20.16 -18.61 35.74
CA ALA A 3 -20.07 -20.01 35.34
C ALA A 3 -20.65 -20.24 33.93
N ALA A 4 -21.75 -19.54 33.59
CA ALA A 4 -22.33 -19.58 32.26
C ALA A 4 -21.36 -19.04 31.18
N LEU A 5 -20.65 -17.95 31.46
CA LEU A 5 -19.65 -17.39 30.53
C LEU A 5 -18.46 -18.34 30.33
N LEU A 6 -17.99 -19.00 31.40
CA LEU A 6 -16.92 -20.00 31.28
C LEU A 6 -17.37 -21.23 30.47
N ALA A 7 -18.63 -21.65 30.62
CA ALA A 7 -19.21 -22.71 29.80
C ALA A 7 -19.29 -22.30 28.32
N GLU A 8 -19.74 -21.08 28.04
CA GLU A 8 -19.80 -20.55 26.67
C GLU A 8 -18.41 -20.45 26.01
N ILE A 9 -17.39 -19.99 26.74
CA ILE A 9 -16.00 -19.99 26.25
C ILE A 9 -15.52 -21.40 25.91
N LYS A 10 -15.85 -22.38 26.76
CA LYS A 10 -15.50 -23.79 26.52
C LYS A 10 -16.22 -24.35 25.29
N ASP A 11 -17.49 -24.04 25.10
CA ASP A 11 -18.26 -24.45 23.94
C ASP A 11 -17.72 -23.81 22.66
N TYR A 12 -17.37 -22.51 22.71
CA TYR A 12 -16.76 -21.80 21.59
C TYR A 12 -15.40 -22.41 21.18
N ARG A 13 -14.52 -22.68 22.15
CA ARG A 13 -13.24 -23.38 21.90
C ARG A 13 -13.45 -24.77 21.31
N SER A 14 -14.44 -25.52 21.80
CA SER A 14 -14.77 -26.86 21.29
C SER A 14 -15.29 -26.82 19.85
N ALA A 15 -16.07 -25.80 19.50
CA ALA A 15 -16.55 -25.59 18.14
C ALA A 15 -15.40 -25.25 17.18
N ILE A 16 -14.47 -24.38 17.58
CA ILE A 16 -13.26 -24.08 16.81
C ILE A 16 -12.41 -25.34 16.61
N GLU A 17 -12.22 -26.12 17.68
CA GLU A 17 -11.46 -27.38 17.64
C GLU A 17 -12.06 -28.38 16.64
N ALA A 18 -13.39 -28.57 16.70
CA ALA A 18 -14.10 -29.46 15.79
C ALA A 18 -14.01 -28.99 14.33
N ALA A 19 -14.13 -27.69 14.08
CA ALA A 19 -14.03 -27.11 12.76
C ALA A 19 -12.58 -27.21 12.21
N TRP A 20 -11.58 -26.93 13.04
CA TRP A 20 -10.17 -27.06 12.69
C TRP A 20 -9.80 -28.50 12.32
N LYS A 21 -10.24 -29.50 13.10
CA LYS A 21 -10.00 -30.92 12.79
C LYS A 21 -10.47 -31.34 11.40
N ARG A 22 -11.59 -30.79 10.93
CA ARG A 22 -12.12 -31.06 9.58
C ARG A 22 -11.23 -30.50 8.47
N THR A 23 -10.38 -29.52 8.76
CA THR A 23 -9.46 -28.94 7.78
C THR A 23 -8.27 -29.85 7.51
N GLY A 24 -7.87 -30.69 8.48
CA GLY A 24 -6.68 -31.55 8.39
C GLY A 24 -5.36 -30.79 8.34
N LEU A 25 -5.35 -29.51 8.75
CA LEU A 25 -4.17 -28.65 8.78
C LEU A 25 -3.53 -28.66 10.18
N ASP A 26 -2.24 -28.37 10.24
CA ASP A 26 -1.46 -28.21 11.48
C ASP A 26 -1.57 -26.79 12.09
N HIS A 27 -2.17 -25.85 11.36
CA HIS A 27 -2.34 -24.44 11.72
C HIS A 27 -3.81 -24.00 11.61
N PHE A 28 -4.12 -22.78 12.07
CA PHE A 28 -5.42 -22.13 11.87
C PHE A 28 -5.49 -21.50 10.48
N PRO A 29 -6.31 -22.02 9.55
CA PRO A 29 -6.45 -21.45 8.21
C PRO A 29 -7.17 -20.08 8.24
N PRO A 30 -7.12 -19.30 7.14
CA PRO A 30 -7.85 -18.03 7.04
C PRO A 30 -9.38 -18.23 7.13
N SER A 31 -9.87 -19.40 6.70
CA SER A 31 -11.26 -19.84 6.79
C SER A 31 -11.33 -21.36 6.83
N TRP A 32 -12.48 -21.93 7.19
CA TRP A 32 -12.67 -23.40 7.23
C TRP A 32 -12.61 -24.03 5.83
N GLU A 33 -12.89 -23.24 4.80
CA GLU A 33 -12.75 -23.55 3.39
C GLU A 33 -11.28 -23.54 2.91
N LYS A 34 -10.34 -23.14 3.79
CA LYS A 34 -8.90 -23.00 3.49
C LYS A 34 -8.60 -21.92 2.45
N ALA A 35 -9.55 -21.01 2.23
CA ALA A 35 -9.47 -19.94 1.23
C ALA A 35 -9.51 -18.57 1.90
N GLY A 36 -9.02 -17.54 1.19
CA GLY A 36 -8.99 -16.17 1.67
C GLY A 36 -7.62 -15.74 2.21
N THR A 37 -7.65 -14.75 3.08
CA THR A 37 -6.45 -14.11 3.65
C THR A 37 -6.50 -14.21 5.17
N HIS A 38 -5.34 -14.39 5.81
CA HIS A 38 -5.30 -14.50 7.26
C HIS A 38 -5.62 -13.14 7.88
N TRP A 39 -6.75 -13.07 8.59
CA TRP A 39 -7.17 -11.91 9.36
C TRP A 39 -7.26 -12.26 10.84
N GLY A 40 -8.47 -12.49 11.34
CA GLY A 40 -8.72 -12.73 12.76
C GLY A 40 -8.15 -14.05 13.29
N ASN A 41 -7.79 -14.98 12.41
CA ASN A 41 -7.22 -16.27 12.80
C ASN A 41 -5.80 -16.17 13.40
N THR A 42 -5.18 -14.98 13.37
CA THR A 42 -3.91 -14.69 14.05
C THR A 42 -4.10 -13.99 15.41
N GLU A 43 -5.34 -13.66 15.78
CA GLU A 43 -5.70 -12.98 17.04
C GLU A 43 -5.91 -13.96 18.21
N THR A 44 -5.31 -15.14 18.14
CA THR A 44 -5.58 -16.26 19.05
C THR A 44 -5.00 -16.10 20.45
N LEU A 45 -3.95 -15.29 20.59
CA LEU A 45 -3.29 -14.99 21.87
C LEU A 45 -3.41 -13.51 22.28
N TRP A 46 -3.86 -12.64 21.37
CA TRP A 46 -4.05 -11.22 21.63
C TRP A 46 -5.05 -10.64 20.61
N PRO A 47 -6.00 -9.79 21.02
CA PRO A 47 -6.13 -9.19 22.36
C PRO A 47 -6.77 -10.11 23.40
N THR A 48 -7.34 -11.24 23.00
CA THR A 48 -7.98 -12.21 23.90
C THR A 48 -7.32 -13.57 23.76
N VAL A 49 -6.89 -14.16 24.88
CA VAL A 49 -6.25 -15.49 24.89
C VAL A 49 -7.32 -16.58 24.70
N LEU A 50 -7.39 -17.13 23.49
CA LEU A 50 -8.33 -18.20 23.14
C LEU A 50 -7.73 -19.60 23.33
N PHE A 51 -6.42 -19.75 23.16
CA PHE A 51 -5.71 -21.03 23.28
C PHE A 51 -4.54 -20.92 24.24
N ASP A 52 -4.03 -22.07 24.68
CA ASP A 52 -2.78 -22.13 25.44
C ASP A 52 -1.64 -21.53 24.60
N VAL A 53 -0.77 -20.75 25.24
CA VAL A 53 0.39 -20.11 24.59
C VAL A 53 1.34 -21.13 23.94
N ASN A 54 1.39 -22.35 24.48
CA ASN A 54 2.21 -23.45 23.98
C ASN A 54 1.46 -24.37 23.01
N ASP A 55 0.22 -24.05 22.65
CA ASP A 55 -0.51 -24.83 21.65
C ASP A 55 0.29 -24.86 20.34
N PRO A 56 0.65 -26.07 19.83
CA PRO A 56 1.52 -26.19 18.66
C PRO A 56 0.97 -25.52 17.40
N ARG A 57 -0.37 -25.34 17.33
CA ARG A 57 -1.03 -24.65 16.21
C ARG A 57 -0.69 -23.17 16.17
N MET A 58 -0.34 -22.54 17.29
CA MET A 58 0.09 -21.14 17.32
C MET A 58 1.38 -20.96 16.51
N ALA A 59 2.39 -21.76 16.84
CA ALA A 59 3.67 -21.77 16.13
C ALA A 59 3.48 -22.13 14.65
N ALA A 60 2.65 -23.13 14.36
CA ALA A 60 2.35 -23.55 12.98
C ALA A 60 1.66 -22.43 12.19
N THR A 61 0.73 -21.70 12.80
CA THR A 61 0.03 -20.57 12.15
C THR A 61 0.97 -19.41 11.88
N GLN A 62 1.80 -19.03 12.85
CA GLN A 62 2.82 -18.00 12.65
C GLN A 62 3.80 -18.37 11.53
N LYS A 63 4.23 -19.63 11.48
CA LYS A 63 5.10 -20.13 10.41
C LYS A 63 4.41 -20.09 9.04
N GLU A 64 3.15 -20.55 8.96
CA GLU A 64 2.39 -20.54 7.72
C GLU A 64 2.27 -19.12 7.16
N VAL A 65 1.85 -18.13 7.97
CA VAL A 65 1.68 -16.76 7.49
C VAL A 65 3.01 -16.11 7.09
N ARG A 66 4.08 -16.38 7.83
CA ARG A 66 5.40 -15.77 7.58
C ARG A 66 6.12 -16.35 6.38
N GLU A 67 5.97 -17.65 6.12
CA GLU A 67 6.82 -18.35 5.15
C GLU A 67 6.09 -18.81 3.89
N ARG A 68 4.77 -19.07 3.95
CA ARG A 68 4.07 -19.82 2.90
C ARG A 68 2.84 -19.11 2.36
N HIS A 69 1.95 -18.64 3.22
CA HIS A 69 0.67 -18.06 2.79
C HIS A 69 0.90 -16.85 1.88
N GLY A 70 0.33 -16.90 0.67
CA GLY A 70 0.53 -15.85 -0.33
C GLY A 70 1.98 -15.63 -0.73
N GLY A 71 2.92 -16.54 -0.42
CA GLY A 71 4.36 -16.37 -0.60
C GLY A 71 5.11 -15.81 0.61
N GLY A 72 4.48 -15.77 1.79
CA GLY A 72 5.09 -15.32 3.05
C GLY A 72 5.08 -13.80 3.23
N PHE A 73 5.68 -13.33 4.32
CA PHE A 73 5.79 -11.90 4.63
C PHE A 73 6.69 -11.19 3.62
N ILE A 74 6.36 -9.94 3.30
CA ILE A 74 7.16 -9.04 2.49
C ILE A 74 7.39 -7.76 3.29
N GLU A 75 8.63 -7.29 3.33
CA GLU A 75 9.00 -6.07 4.08
C GLU A 75 8.53 -6.14 5.54
N GLY A 76 8.76 -7.31 6.17
CA GLY A 76 8.36 -7.60 7.55
C GLY A 76 6.85 -7.60 7.81
N THR A 77 6.03 -7.63 6.75
CA THR A 77 4.58 -7.42 6.82
C THR A 77 3.81 -8.57 6.17
N ILE A 78 2.69 -8.95 6.77
CA ILE A 78 1.77 -9.96 6.21
C ILE A 78 1.23 -9.53 4.85
N ARG A 79 1.15 -10.47 3.92
CA ARG A 79 0.57 -10.24 2.59
C ARG A 79 -0.94 -10.25 2.62
N TRP A 80 -1.53 -9.31 1.90
CA TRP A 80 -2.96 -9.27 1.61
C TRP A 80 -3.23 -10.00 0.29
N THR A 81 -3.81 -11.20 0.34
CA THR A 81 -4.02 -12.03 -0.86
C THR A 81 -5.26 -11.64 -1.66
N GLY A 82 -6.08 -10.71 -1.15
CA GLY A 82 -7.25 -10.17 -1.86
C GLY A 82 -6.90 -9.19 -2.98
N LEU A 83 -5.69 -8.64 -3.01
CA LEU A 83 -5.20 -7.73 -4.05
C LEU A 83 -3.78 -8.10 -4.47
N PRO A 84 -3.40 -7.95 -5.75
CA PRO A 84 -2.03 -8.18 -6.19
C PRO A 84 -1.07 -7.19 -5.54
N ASP A 85 0.12 -7.66 -5.20
CA ASP A 85 1.22 -6.87 -4.65
C ASP A 85 0.86 -6.02 -3.41
N ALA A 86 -0.02 -6.55 -2.57
CA ALA A 86 -0.54 -5.87 -1.39
C ALA A 86 0.02 -6.48 -0.09
N ILE A 87 0.41 -5.61 0.85
CA ILE A 87 0.78 -5.94 2.24
C ILE A 87 -0.09 -5.17 3.22
N HIS A 88 -0.23 -5.69 4.44
CA HIS A 88 -1.14 -5.15 5.45
C HIS A 88 -0.43 -4.93 6.80
N PRO A 89 0.19 -3.75 7.03
CA PRO A 89 1.02 -3.47 8.20
C PRO A 89 0.33 -3.78 9.54
N TYR A 90 -0.85 -3.21 9.81
CA TYR A 90 -1.47 -3.38 11.12
C TYR A 90 -1.95 -4.80 11.40
N MET A 91 -2.28 -5.59 10.37
CA MET A 91 -2.68 -6.97 10.55
C MET A 91 -1.51 -7.85 11.01
N SER A 92 -0.28 -7.45 10.69
CA SER A 92 0.93 -8.13 11.19
C SER A 92 1.03 -8.02 12.71
N ALA A 93 0.50 -6.94 13.31
CA ALA A 93 0.58 -6.70 14.75
C ALA A 93 -0.02 -7.83 15.58
N TYR A 94 -1.08 -8.49 15.12
CA TYR A 94 -1.68 -9.62 15.84
C TYR A 94 -0.74 -10.83 15.89
N THR A 95 -0.06 -11.11 14.77
CA THR A 95 0.98 -12.15 14.69
C THR A 95 2.19 -11.82 15.56
N THR A 96 2.58 -10.54 15.60
CA THR A 96 3.65 -10.02 16.47
C THR A 96 3.28 -10.10 17.95
N MET A 97 2.05 -9.78 18.32
CA MET A 97 1.57 -9.87 19.71
C MET A 97 1.45 -11.32 20.18
N ALA A 98 1.08 -12.25 19.29
CA ALA A 98 1.18 -13.68 19.58
C ALA A 98 2.64 -14.12 19.80
N ALA A 99 3.60 -13.57 19.04
CA ALA A 99 5.02 -13.83 19.22
C ALA A 99 5.53 -13.32 20.59
N LEU A 100 5.05 -12.15 21.03
CA LEU A 100 5.34 -11.60 22.36
C LEU A 100 4.87 -12.55 23.48
N ALA A 101 3.61 -13.00 23.43
CA ALA A 101 3.06 -13.92 24.42
C ALA A 101 3.88 -15.23 24.50
N ARG A 102 4.42 -15.67 23.37
CA ARG A 102 5.23 -16.89 23.22
C ARG A 102 6.71 -16.71 23.56
N GLY A 103 7.13 -15.51 23.97
CA GLY A 103 8.53 -15.24 24.32
C GLY A 103 9.47 -15.07 23.14
N GLU A 104 8.95 -14.90 21.92
CA GLU A 104 9.72 -14.74 20.67
C GLU A 104 10.20 -13.28 20.51
N HIS A 105 10.84 -12.74 21.54
CA HIS A 105 11.08 -11.31 21.74
C HIS A 105 11.91 -10.64 20.63
N ASP A 106 12.89 -11.34 20.05
CA ASP A 106 13.70 -10.79 18.96
C ASP A 106 12.87 -10.54 17.69
N GLN A 107 11.92 -11.44 17.37
CA GLN A 107 10.98 -11.25 16.25
C GLN A 107 10.05 -10.06 16.52
N VAL A 108 9.62 -9.87 17.77
CA VAL A 108 8.78 -8.73 18.15
C VAL A 108 9.47 -7.40 17.87
N VAL A 109 10.75 -7.29 18.22
CA VAL A 109 11.50 -6.05 17.98
C VAL A 109 11.79 -5.83 16.49
N GLU A 110 12.07 -6.90 15.74
CA GLU A 110 12.18 -6.84 14.27
C GLU A 110 10.88 -6.30 13.65
N ASP A 111 9.74 -6.92 13.97
CA ASP A 111 8.43 -6.55 13.45
C ASP A 111 8.05 -5.11 13.84
N PHE A 112 8.37 -4.67 15.06
CA PHE A 112 8.12 -3.32 15.54
C PHE A 112 8.73 -2.26 14.60
N TYR A 113 9.99 -2.44 14.19
CA TYR A 113 10.64 -1.49 13.29
C TYR A 113 10.23 -1.66 11.82
N TRP A 114 9.91 -2.87 11.37
CA TRP A 114 9.31 -3.07 10.05
C TRP A 114 7.95 -2.40 9.92
N TYR A 115 7.12 -2.44 10.97
CA TYR A 115 5.86 -1.73 10.98
C TYR A 115 6.08 -0.21 10.91
N LEU A 116 7.06 0.33 11.65
CA LEU A 116 7.39 1.76 11.56
C LEU A 116 7.85 2.19 10.16
N LEU A 117 8.57 1.34 9.42
CA LEU A 117 9.01 1.58 8.03
C LEU A 117 7.86 1.95 7.11
N HIS A 118 6.69 1.36 7.34
CA HIS A 118 5.49 1.54 6.53
C HIS A 118 4.65 2.76 6.92
N SER A 119 5.13 3.59 7.84
CA SER A 119 4.52 4.90 8.13
C SER A 119 4.92 5.95 7.10
N SER A 120 4.10 6.99 6.93
CA SER A 120 4.41 8.13 6.05
C SER A 120 5.57 8.97 6.60
N ALA A 121 6.05 9.93 5.82
CA ALA A 121 7.05 10.91 6.27
C ALA A 121 6.60 11.76 7.49
N THR A 122 5.29 11.80 7.77
CA THR A 122 4.70 12.45 8.95
C THR A 122 4.27 11.45 10.02
N HIS A 123 4.69 10.18 9.91
CA HIS A 123 4.32 9.06 10.79
C HIS A 123 2.82 8.75 10.86
N ALA A 124 2.11 8.96 9.74
CA ALA A 124 0.75 8.45 9.56
C ALA A 124 0.79 7.01 9.03
N PHE A 125 -0.05 6.13 9.57
CA PHE A 125 -0.07 4.71 9.21
C PHE A 125 -1.15 4.43 8.14
N PRO A 126 -0.88 3.57 7.14
CA PRO A 126 -1.88 3.11 6.19
C PRO A 126 -2.68 1.90 6.69
N GLU A 127 -3.82 1.64 6.06
CA GLU A 127 -4.52 0.36 6.21
C GLU A 127 -3.67 -0.75 5.58
N GLY A 128 -3.39 -0.62 4.28
CA GLY A 128 -2.40 -1.42 3.60
C GLY A 128 -1.82 -0.75 2.36
N ILE A 129 -0.82 -1.41 1.78
CA ILE A 129 0.14 -0.82 0.86
C ILE A 129 0.33 -1.73 -0.35
N PHE A 130 0.32 -1.13 -1.53
CA PHE A 130 0.83 -1.80 -2.73
C PHE A 130 2.37 -1.71 -2.75
N TYR A 131 3.07 -2.66 -2.12
CA TYR A 131 4.50 -2.52 -1.79
C TYR A 131 5.41 -2.29 -3.02
N ARG A 132 5.06 -2.86 -4.19
CA ARG A 132 5.81 -2.59 -5.44
C ARG A 132 5.64 -1.16 -5.94
N ARG A 133 4.45 -0.60 -5.78
CA ARG A 133 4.06 0.75 -6.27
C ARG A 133 4.24 1.84 -5.21
N ARG A 134 4.41 1.45 -3.94
CA ARG A 134 4.74 2.30 -2.78
C ARG A 134 3.68 3.37 -2.48
N PHE A 135 2.41 3.00 -2.58
CA PHE A 135 1.29 3.84 -2.14
C PHE A 135 0.29 3.02 -1.32
N ALA A 136 -0.42 3.71 -0.43
CA ALA A 136 -1.47 3.09 0.37
C ALA A 136 -2.76 2.94 -0.45
N TRP A 137 -3.50 1.85 -0.24
CA TRP A 137 -4.78 1.69 -0.92
C TRP A 137 -5.86 2.59 -0.32
N SER A 138 -6.82 2.95 -1.17
CA SER A 138 -8.09 3.61 -0.80
C SER A 138 -7.96 4.91 0.00
N ASP A 139 -6.87 5.67 -0.17
CA ASP A 139 -6.62 6.94 0.54
C ASP A 139 -6.77 6.83 2.07
N THR A 140 -6.36 5.68 2.62
CA THR A 140 -6.60 5.30 4.03
C THR A 140 -5.62 5.94 5.03
N ILE A 141 -4.83 6.94 4.65
CA ILE A 141 -3.86 7.58 5.55
C ILE A 141 -4.47 8.90 6.10
N PRO A 142 -4.56 9.09 7.44
CA PRO A 142 -4.13 8.19 8.50
C PRO A 142 -5.18 7.11 8.85
N HIS A 143 -4.73 5.87 8.99
CA HIS A 143 -5.54 4.76 9.47
C HIS A 143 -5.41 4.65 11.00
N THR A 144 -6.51 4.92 11.70
CA THR A 144 -6.53 5.03 13.17
C THR A 144 -6.17 3.72 13.88
N THR A 145 -6.70 2.57 13.42
CA THR A 145 -6.34 1.25 13.96
C THR A 145 -4.85 0.96 13.75
N GLY A 146 -4.27 1.43 12.64
CA GLY A 146 -2.85 1.25 12.36
C GLY A 146 -1.98 2.02 13.36
N ALA A 147 -2.31 3.29 13.61
CA ALA A 147 -1.61 4.07 14.62
C ALA A 147 -1.80 3.49 16.04
N ALA A 148 -3.01 3.04 16.37
CA ALA A 148 -3.32 2.46 17.68
C ALA A 148 -2.57 1.15 17.94
N ASN A 149 -2.54 0.22 16.97
CA ASN A 149 -1.82 -1.04 17.10
C ASN A 149 -0.32 -0.83 17.33
N TYR A 150 0.29 0.15 16.65
CA TYR A 150 1.70 0.47 16.87
C TYR A 150 1.96 0.99 18.30
N ALA A 151 1.12 1.88 18.81
CA ALA A 151 1.22 2.39 20.18
C ALA A 151 0.97 1.29 21.23
N LEU A 152 -0.03 0.42 21.02
CA LEU A 152 -0.33 -0.72 21.89
C LEU A 152 0.81 -1.73 21.89
N MET A 153 1.42 -2.01 20.74
CA MET A 153 2.58 -2.87 20.63
C MET A 153 3.75 -2.32 21.45
N LEU A 154 4.09 -1.03 21.33
CA LEU A 154 5.13 -0.40 22.16
C LEU A 154 4.83 -0.55 23.65
N ARG A 155 3.56 -0.31 24.04
CA ARG A 155 3.12 -0.49 25.42
C ARG A 155 3.38 -1.91 25.88
N HIS A 156 2.95 -2.93 25.13
CA HIS A 156 3.12 -4.32 25.50
C HIS A 156 4.58 -4.79 25.45
N MET A 157 5.42 -4.24 24.58
CA MET A 157 6.86 -4.52 24.60
C MET A 157 7.51 -4.11 25.92
N LEU A 158 7.04 -3.02 26.53
CA LEU A 158 7.59 -2.48 27.78
C LEU A 158 6.88 -3.01 29.02
N ILE A 159 5.56 -3.19 28.97
CA ILE A 159 4.69 -3.60 30.07
C ILE A 159 3.58 -4.48 29.50
N HIS A 160 3.55 -5.76 29.87
CA HIS A 160 2.57 -6.73 29.38
C HIS A 160 1.97 -7.53 30.52
N GLU A 161 0.66 -7.51 30.68
CA GLU A 161 -0.05 -8.43 31.55
C GLU A 161 -0.37 -9.70 30.79
N GLN A 162 0.06 -10.81 31.34
CA GLN A 162 -0.25 -12.13 30.84
C GLN A 162 -0.91 -12.88 31.98
N GLU A 163 -2.23 -13.05 31.89
CA GLU A 163 -3.05 -13.62 32.96
C GLU A 163 -2.86 -12.84 34.27
N ASP A 164 -2.32 -13.49 35.32
CA ASP A 164 -2.05 -12.89 36.63
C ASP A 164 -0.58 -12.45 36.82
N GLU A 165 0.22 -12.46 35.75
CA GLU A 165 1.61 -11.99 35.76
C GLU A 165 1.79 -10.62 35.09
N LEU A 166 2.77 -9.86 35.57
CA LEU A 166 3.20 -8.59 34.98
C LEU A 166 4.61 -8.72 34.41
N HIS A 167 4.74 -8.63 33.09
CA HIS A 167 6.00 -8.73 32.36
C HIS A 167 6.51 -7.33 32.01
N LEU A 168 7.76 -7.05 32.34
CA LEU A 168 8.45 -5.79 32.08
C LEU A 168 9.57 -6.01 31.07
N LEU A 169 9.68 -5.13 30.07
CA LEU A 169 10.73 -5.09 29.04
C LEU A 169 10.86 -6.36 28.19
N ALA A 170 9.81 -7.19 28.10
CA ALA A 170 9.81 -8.42 27.31
C ALA A 170 10.24 -8.18 25.86
N GLY A 171 9.77 -7.09 25.24
CA GLY A 171 10.10 -6.69 23.88
C GLY A 171 11.00 -5.46 23.78
N ALA A 172 11.79 -5.10 24.79
CA ALA A 172 12.65 -3.91 24.70
C ALA A 172 13.80 -4.13 23.69
N PRO A 173 14.05 -3.21 22.73
CA PRO A 173 15.24 -3.26 21.86
C PRO A 173 16.54 -3.22 22.67
N ASP A 174 17.53 -4.03 22.29
CA ASP A 174 18.78 -4.16 23.06
C ASP A 174 19.52 -2.84 23.23
N GLY A 175 19.57 -2.04 22.15
CA GLY A 175 20.21 -0.73 22.15
C GLY A 175 19.58 0.29 23.10
N TRP A 176 18.35 0.07 23.58
CA TRP A 176 17.71 0.94 24.58
C TRP A 176 18.23 0.68 26.00
N LEU A 177 18.86 -0.46 26.25
CA LEU A 177 19.48 -0.85 27.52
C LEU A 177 20.98 -0.54 27.55
N ALA A 178 21.53 0.06 26.49
CA ALA A 178 22.95 0.40 26.41
C ALA A 178 23.37 1.45 27.46
N GLU A 179 24.66 1.50 27.77
CA GLU A 179 25.23 2.46 28.71
C GLU A 179 24.83 3.91 28.36
N GLY A 180 24.35 4.65 29.36
CA GLY A 180 23.90 6.04 29.20
C GLY A 180 22.52 6.20 28.54
N LYS A 181 21.82 5.11 28.22
CA LYS A 181 20.43 5.15 27.76
C LYS A 181 19.47 5.03 28.94
N GLU A 182 18.28 5.59 28.77
CA GLU A 182 17.21 5.54 29.76
C GLU A 182 15.88 5.15 29.11
N ILE A 183 15.15 4.25 29.75
CA ILE A 183 13.72 4.01 29.50
C ILE A 183 12.97 4.53 30.72
N ARG A 184 11.99 5.42 30.50
CA ARG A 184 11.14 5.97 31.56
C ARG A 184 9.67 5.75 31.20
N VAL A 185 8.95 5.07 32.08
CA VAL A 185 7.52 4.85 32.01
C VAL A 185 6.88 5.41 33.28
N GLU A 186 5.85 6.24 33.12
CA GLU A 186 5.19 6.94 34.22
C GLU A 186 3.69 6.66 34.22
N ARG A 187 3.17 6.24 35.38
CA ARG A 187 1.74 6.00 35.60
C ARG A 187 1.07 5.14 34.52
N ALA A 188 1.78 4.16 33.98
CA ALA A 188 1.23 3.29 32.95
C ALA A 188 0.12 2.41 33.55
N PRO A 189 -1.09 2.38 32.99
CA PRO A 189 -2.19 1.58 33.53
C PRO A 189 -1.93 0.09 33.33
N THR A 190 -2.22 -0.68 34.36
CA THR A 190 -2.22 -2.14 34.30
C THR A 190 -3.42 -2.75 35.02
N HIS A 191 -3.68 -4.06 34.82
CA HIS A 191 -4.66 -4.81 35.63
C HIS A 191 -4.39 -4.77 37.14
N PHE A 192 -3.15 -4.44 37.53
CA PHE A 192 -2.64 -4.42 38.89
C PHE A 192 -2.60 -3.01 39.49
N GLY A 193 -3.05 -2.00 38.73
CA GLY A 193 -2.93 -0.59 39.05
C GLY A 193 -1.81 0.11 38.26
N PRO A 194 -1.64 1.43 38.41
CA PRO A 194 -0.61 2.16 37.68
C PRO A 194 0.80 1.71 38.11
N VAL A 195 1.74 1.72 37.16
CA VAL A 195 3.15 1.44 37.42
C VAL A 195 4.06 2.54 36.90
N ASP A 196 5.17 2.75 37.61
CA ASP A 196 6.29 3.60 37.22
C ASP A 196 7.54 2.72 37.06
N MET A 197 8.30 2.93 36.00
CA MET A 197 9.54 2.22 35.73
C MET A 197 10.60 3.16 35.17
N THR A 198 11.80 3.13 35.72
CA THR A 198 12.98 3.78 35.15
C THR A 198 14.10 2.77 35.03
N VAL A 199 14.64 2.63 33.82
CA VAL A 199 15.75 1.73 33.50
C VAL A 199 16.89 2.60 33.00
N SER A 200 18.03 2.58 33.67
CA SER A 200 19.22 3.33 33.27
C SER A 200 20.34 2.34 32.92
N GLY A 201 20.82 2.39 31.69
CA GLY A 201 21.95 1.56 31.26
C GLY A 201 23.25 2.05 31.89
N THR A 202 24.00 1.13 32.50
CA THR A 202 25.29 1.39 33.15
C THR A 202 26.42 0.67 32.41
N ALA A 203 27.66 0.93 32.82
CA ALA A 203 28.82 0.22 32.26
C ALA A 203 28.73 -1.31 32.48
N LYS A 204 28.10 -1.77 33.57
CA LYS A 204 28.05 -3.18 33.99
C LYS A 204 26.74 -3.88 33.65
N GLY A 205 25.67 -3.14 33.39
CA GLY A 205 24.34 -3.71 33.23
C GLY A 205 23.28 -2.63 33.16
N VAL A 206 22.22 -2.80 33.95
CA VAL A 206 21.14 -1.81 34.09
C VAL A 206 20.77 -1.61 35.55
N LEU A 207 20.49 -0.35 35.91
CA LEU A 207 19.81 -0.01 37.15
C LEU A 207 18.33 0.16 36.86
N VAL A 208 17.48 -0.58 37.58
CA VAL A 208 16.02 -0.50 37.40
C VAL A 208 15.37 -0.03 38.70
N ARG A 209 14.51 0.99 38.59
CA ARG A 209 13.58 1.43 39.64
C ARG A 209 12.18 1.12 39.18
N PHE A 210 11.45 0.35 39.98
CA PHE A 210 10.08 -0.07 39.68
C PHE A 210 9.20 0.21 40.89
N LYS A 211 7.99 0.73 40.64
CA LYS A 211 6.99 1.03 41.66
C LYS A 211 5.59 0.81 41.08
N GLY A 212 4.65 0.39 41.91
CA GLY A 212 3.24 0.26 41.56
C GLY A 212 2.79 -1.20 41.55
N ALA A 213 1.73 -1.47 40.78
CA ALA A 213 1.04 -2.77 40.78
C ALA A 213 0.44 -3.14 42.17
N ASP A 214 0.01 -2.12 42.90
CA ASP A 214 -0.45 -2.23 44.30
C ASP A 214 -1.97 -2.40 44.47
N GLN A 215 -2.77 -2.21 43.40
CA GLN A 215 -4.24 -2.28 43.50
C GLN A 215 -4.75 -3.72 43.49
N ARG A 216 -4.15 -4.57 42.65
CA ARG A 216 -4.30 -6.03 42.67
C ARG A 216 -2.90 -6.59 42.60
N LYS A 217 -2.55 -7.48 43.52
CA LYS A 217 -1.20 -8.05 43.56
C LYS A 217 -1.05 -9.08 42.41
N PRO A 218 -0.09 -8.92 41.49
CA PRO A 218 0.21 -9.96 40.50
C PRO A 218 0.80 -11.19 41.20
N GLU A 219 0.61 -12.37 40.61
CA GLU A 219 1.29 -13.59 41.06
C GLU A 219 2.81 -13.44 40.95
N ARG A 220 3.26 -12.77 39.88
CA ARG A 220 4.67 -12.49 39.63
C ARG A 220 4.85 -11.20 38.85
N VAL A 221 5.92 -10.48 39.16
CA VAL A 221 6.48 -9.44 38.29
C VAL A 221 7.76 -9.98 37.68
N VAL A 222 7.81 -10.08 36.35
CA VAL A 222 8.94 -10.62 35.59
C VAL A 222 9.63 -9.51 34.82
N LEU A 223 10.87 -9.19 35.16
CA LEU A 223 11.72 -8.27 34.44
C LEU A 223 12.60 -9.02 33.44
N HIS A 224 12.42 -8.77 32.15
CA HIS A 224 13.20 -9.42 31.09
C HIS A 224 14.44 -8.59 30.77
N LEU A 225 15.63 -9.20 30.93
CA LEU A 225 16.91 -8.56 30.67
C LEU A 225 17.82 -9.43 29.82
N LEU A 226 18.77 -8.78 29.17
CA LEU A 226 19.81 -9.42 28.39
C LEU A 226 20.83 -10.10 29.29
N VAL A 227 21.35 -11.25 28.85
CA VAL A 227 22.53 -11.88 29.48
C VAL A 227 23.71 -10.90 29.53
N SER A 228 23.90 -10.09 28.48
CA SER A 228 24.97 -9.08 28.39
C SER A 228 24.73 -7.80 29.23
N ARG A 229 23.51 -7.57 29.71
CA ARG A 229 23.12 -6.38 30.48
C ARG A 229 22.34 -6.80 31.74
N PRO A 230 23.00 -7.42 32.73
CA PRO A 230 22.34 -7.90 33.94
C PRO A 230 21.81 -6.75 34.81
N LEU A 231 20.95 -7.09 35.76
CA LEU A 231 20.45 -6.15 36.77
C LEU A 231 21.56 -5.82 37.79
N ASP A 232 21.83 -4.54 38.00
CA ASP A 232 22.89 -4.08 38.91
C ASP A 232 22.56 -4.30 40.40
N ALA A 233 21.28 -4.20 40.76
CA ALA A 233 20.81 -4.41 42.14
C ALA A 233 19.43 -5.08 42.14
N PRO A 234 19.21 -6.12 42.96
CA PRO A 234 17.91 -6.79 43.06
C PRO A 234 16.77 -5.83 43.42
N ILE A 235 15.59 -6.07 42.85
CA ILE A 235 14.37 -5.34 43.19
C ILE A 235 13.46 -6.29 43.98
N PRO A 236 13.05 -5.91 45.22
CA PRO A 236 12.14 -6.74 46.00
C PRO A 236 10.85 -7.07 45.25
N GLY A 237 10.47 -8.36 45.23
CA GLY A 237 9.24 -8.82 44.59
C GLY A 237 9.27 -8.91 43.06
N VAL A 238 10.41 -8.63 42.42
CA VAL A 238 10.60 -8.74 40.97
C VAL A 238 11.57 -9.88 40.64
N THR A 239 11.14 -10.79 39.78
CA THR A 239 11.96 -11.89 39.27
C THR A 239 12.61 -11.47 37.96
N VAL A 240 13.92 -11.70 37.81
CA VAL A 240 14.62 -11.45 36.56
C VAL A 240 14.55 -12.69 35.67
N SER A 241 14.05 -12.53 34.44
CA SER A 241 14.15 -13.51 33.36
C SER A 241 15.24 -13.08 32.40
N THR A 242 16.22 -13.93 32.16
CA THR A 242 17.30 -13.63 31.20
C THR A 242 16.94 -14.12 29.80
N ARG A 243 17.13 -13.26 28.80
CA ARG A 243 17.00 -13.60 27.39
C ARG A 243 18.34 -13.42 26.65
N PRO A 244 18.60 -14.16 25.57
CA PRO A 244 19.75 -13.88 24.71
C PRO A 244 19.64 -12.49 24.08
N ASP A 245 20.81 -11.96 23.70
CA ASP A 245 20.93 -10.80 22.82
C ASP A 245 20.20 -11.03 21.49
N GLN A 246 19.63 -9.96 20.97
CA GLN A 246 18.95 -9.93 19.69
C GLN A 246 19.92 -10.31 18.58
N ARG A 247 19.40 -10.98 17.54
CA ARG A 247 20.23 -11.46 16.41
C ARG A 247 20.95 -10.32 15.71
N LYS A 248 20.42 -9.10 15.84
CA LYS A 248 20.96 -7.84 15.32
C LYS A 248 20.63 -6.70 16.28
N GLN A 249 21.37 -5.60 16.17
CA GLN A 249 20.96 -4.34 16.79
C GLN A 249 19.78 -3.76 16.00
N TRP A 250 18.58 -4.13 16.39
CA TRP A 250 17.36 -3.64 15.77
C TRP A 250 17.13 -2.16 16.07
N GLY A 251 16.74 -1.43 15.03
CA GLY A 251 16.52 0.00 15.06
C GLY A 251 15.88 0.43 13.75
N PHE A 252 15.25 1.60 13.74
CA PHE A 252 14.63 2.13 12.52
C PHE A 252 15.65 2.28 11.39
N ALA A 253 16.84 2.82 11.69
CA ALA A 253 17.93 2.93 10.72
C ALA A 253 18.36 1.57 10.15
N THR A 254 18.44 0.53 10.99
CA THR A 254 18.79 -0.84 10.56
C THR A 254 17.76 -1.39 9.57
N VAL A 255 16.46 -1.22 9.86
CA VAL A 255 15.39 -1.67 8.96
C VAL A 255 15.36 -0.86 7.66
N VAL A 256 15.55 0.47 7.72
CA VAL A 256 15.66 1.32 6.53
C VAL A 256 16.83 0.90 5.65
N GLU A 257 18.00 0.60 6.22
CA GLU A 257 19.16 0.12 5.46
C GLU A 257 18.89 -1.24 4.81
N MET A 258 18.26 -2.16 5.53
CA MET A 258 17.86 -3.47 5.00
C MET A 258 16.87 -3.31 3.84
N TYR A 259 15.86 -2.47 4.03
CA TYR A 259 14.87 -2.19 3.02
C TYR A 259 15.47 -1.53 1.78
N ALA A 260 16.34 -0.53 1.92
CA ALA A 260 16.95 0.18 0.81
C ALA A 260 17.74 -0.73 -0.15
N LYS A 261 18.24 -1.88 0.32
CA LYS A 261 18.96 -2.88 -0.50
C LYS A 261 18.06 -3.64 -1.46
N THR A 262 16.78 -3.79 -1.11
CA THR A 262 15.81 -4.59 -1.88
C THR A 262 14.63 -3.76 -2.38
N ALA A 263 14.49 -2.52 -1.92
CA ALA A 263 13.41 -1.64 -2.28
C ALA A 263 13.42 -1.39 -3.79
N PRO A 264 12.26 -1.46 -4.47
CA PRO A 264 12.15 -0.98 -5.83
C PRO A 264 12.62 0.48 -5.93
N PRO A 265 13.18 0.91 -7.07
CA PRO A 265 13.48 2.32 -7.30
C PRO A 265 12.28 3.18 -6.94
N LEU A 266 12.51 4.32 -6.27
CA LEU A 266 11.41 5.25 -6.01
C LEU A 266 10.73 5.57 -7.34
N PRO A 267 9.38 5.52 -7.41
CA PRO A 267 8.66 5.99 -8.58
C PRO A 267 9.18 7.37 -8.91
N ARG A 268 9.72 7.53 -10.12
CA ARG A 268 10.19 8.83 -10.55
C ARG A 268 8.99 9.77 -10.57
N THR A 269 9.10 10.91 -9.91
CA THR A 269 8.04 11.91 -9.96
C THR A 269 8.05 12.56 -11.33
N ILE A 270 6.94 12.46 -12.06
CA ILE A 270 6.70 13.28 -13.26
C ILE A 270 6.40 14.69 -12.75
N ARG A 271 7.43 15.54 -12.68
CA ARG A 271 7.35 16.86 -12.02
C ARG A 271 6.45 17.85 -12.75
N ASP A 272 6.19 17.59 -14.02
CA ASP A 272 5.44 18.51 -14.88
C ASP A 272 3.94 18.19 -14.92
N LEU A 273 3.42 17.31 -14.05
CA LEU A 273 1.97 17.07 -14.01
C LEU A 273 1.22 18.29 -13.44
N VAL A 274 0.02 18.53 -13.96
CA VAL A 274 -0.88 19.61 -13.53
C VAL A 274 -2.09 18.99 -12.86
N ASP A 275 -2.31 19.34 -11.59
CA ASP A 275 -3.49 18.94 -10.85
C ASP A 275 -4.77 19.55 -11.45
N LEU A 276 -5.87 18.79 -11.41
CA LEU A 276 -7.18 19.20 -11.90
C LEU A 276 -8.25 19.14 -10.78
N PRO A 277 -9.19 20.09 -10.73
CA PRO A 277 -9.29 21.28 -11.59
C PRO A 277 -8.10 22.22 -11.39
N ALA A 278 -7.64 22.85 -12.48
CA ALA A 278 -6.46 23.68 -12.43
C ALA A 278 -6.66 24.91 -11.53
N ASP A 279 -5.63 25.25 -10.75
CA ASP A 279 -5.57 26.48 -9.95
C ASP A 279 -4.34 27.32 -10.35
N PRO A 280 -4.50 28.54 -10.89
CA PRO A 280 -5.77 29.17 -11.24
C PRO A 280 -6.49 28.46 -12.41
N PRO A 281 -7.83 28.64 -12.54
CA PRO A 281 -8.61 28.08 -13.64
C PRO A 281 -8.04 28.44 -15.01
N VAL A 282 -8.13 27.51 -15.97
CA VAL A 282 -7.66 27.72 -17.34
C VAL A 282 -8.65 28.59 -18.11
N PRO A 283 -8.24 29.75 -18.65
CA PRO A 283 -9.12 30.60 -19.44
C PRO A 283 -9.46 29.92 -20.79
N PRO A 284 -10.74 29.69 -21.12
CA PRO A 284 -11.12 29.00 -22.36
C PRO A 284 -10.66 29.70 -23.63
N ASP A 285 -10.53 31.03 -23.61
CA ASP A 285 -10.03 31.86 -24.71
C ASP A 285 -8.53 31.66 -25.01
N ARG A 286 -7.79 31.06 -24.06
CA ARG A 286 -6.38 30.68 -24.24
C ARG A 286 -6.22 29.22 -24.68
N CYS A 287 -7.31 28.46 -24.77
CA CYS A 287 -7.25 27.07 -25.17
C CYS A 287 -7.30 26.90 -26.68
N VAL A 288 -6.44 26.02 -27.21
CA VAL A 288 -6.48 25.56 -28.59
C VAL A 288 -6.77 24.07 -28.59
N LEU A 289 -7.89 23.69 -29.19
CA LEU A 289 -8.33 22.30 -29.33
C LEU A 289 -7.61 21.69 -30.54
N LEU A 290 -6.77 20.68 -30.31
CA LEU A 290 -5.99 20.05 -31.38
C LEU A 290 -6.85 19.06 -32.17
N ASP A 291 -6.72 19.05 -33.49
CA ASP A 291 -7.48 18.17 -34.37
C ASP A 291 -6.82 16.78 -34.48
N LEU A 292 -7.52 15.75 -34.01
CA LEU A 292 -7.10 14.35 -34.11
C LEU A 292 -7.86 13.56 -35.19
N SER A 293 -8.75 14.20 -35.97
CA SER A 293 -9.68 13.53 -36.88
C SER A 293 -8.98 12.59 -37.87
N LYS A 294 -7.84 13.02 -38.43
CA LYS A 294 -7.01 12.23 -39.37
C LYS A 294 -6.32 11.03 -38.72
N SER A 295 -6.11 11.08 -37.42
CA SER A 295 -5.40 10.05 -36.66
C SER A 295 -6.34 9.05 -35.98
N ALA A 296 -7.62 9.40 -35.82
CA ALA A 296 -8.61 8.51 -35.24
C ALA A 296 -8.73 7.22 -36.07
N ASN A 297 -8.87 6.07 -35.41
CA ASN A 297 -8.80 4.75 -36.04
C ASN A 297 -9.80 3.71 -35.49
N THR A 298 -10.61 4.06 -34.49
CA THR A 298 -11.65 3.19 -33.91
C THR A 298 -12.93 3.96 -33.60
N ASP A 299 -14.05 3.25 -33.67
CA ASP A 299 -15.37 3.75 -33.31
C ASP A 299 -15.66 3.50 -31.82
N PRO A 300 -15.84 4.54 -30.98
CA PRO A 300 -16.21 4.38 -29.58
C PRO A 300 -17.60 3.74 -29.34
N PHE A 301 -18.51 3.83 -30.31
CA PHE A 301 -19.91 3.43 -30.18
C PHE A 301 -20.23 2.07 -30.82
N THR A 302 -19.39 1.58 -31.74
CA THR A 302 -19.66 0.33 -32.45
C THR A 302 -18.54 -0.70 -32.32
N ALA A 303 -17.27 -0.26 -32.28
CA ALA A 303 -16.11 -1.15 -32.20
C ALA A 303 -14.93 -0.50 -31.47
N PRO A 304 -15.03 -0.25 -30.15
CA PRO A 304 -13.92 0.30 -29.36
C PRO A 304 -12.72 -0.63 -29.41
N PHE A 305 -11.52 -0.06 -29.53
CA PHE A 305 -10.28 -0.82 -29.75
C PHE A 305 -10.36 -1.76 -30.98
N GLY A 306 -11.27 -1.47 -31.91
CA GLY A 306 -11.50 -2.23 -33.14
C GLY A 306 -12.25 -3.55 -32.96
N VAL A 307 -12.69 -3.89 -31.74
CA VAL A 307 -13.35 -5.17 -31.44
C VAL A 307 -14.76 -5.17 -32.00
N ALA A 308 -15.04 -6.05 -32.96
CA ALA A 308 -16.38 -6.23 -33.51
C ALA A 308 -17.31 -6.91 -32.50
N ASN A 309 -18.56 -6.45 -32.42
CA ASN A 309 -19.60 -6.96 -31.50
C ASN A 309 -19.14 -6.99 -30.03
N PRO A 310 -18.71 -5.86 -29.44
CA PRO A 310 -18.12 -5.82 -28.10
C PRO A 310 -19.15 -6.00 -26.96
N GLY A 311 -20.42 -6.24 -27.28
CA GLY A 311 -21.50 -6.40 -26.29
C GLY A 311 -21.67 -5.13 -25.45
N LYS A 312 -21.54 -5.26 -24.12
CA LYS A 312 -21.65 -4.13 -23.19
C LYS A 312 -20.43 -3.19 -23.19
N PHE A 313 -19.34 -3.58 -23.84
CA PHE A 313 -18.09 -2.83 -23.86
C PHE A 313 -18.14 -1.75 -24.95
N LEU A 314 -18.98 -0.74 -24.72
CA LEU A 314 -19.17 0.42 -25.59
C LEU A 314 -19.01 1.71 -24.78
N PHE A 315 -18.56 2.78 -25.43
CA PHE A 315 -18.55 4.12 -24.85
C PHE A 315 -19.93 4.79 -24.91
N THR A 316 -20.99 4.03 -24.58
CA THR A 316 -22.38 4.49 -24.62
C THR A 316 -22.55 5.75 -23.78
N GLY A 317 -23.14 6.79 -24.38
CA GLY A 317 -23.37 8.07 -23.73
C GLY A 317 -22.16 9.01 -23.68
N LEU A 318 -21.03 8.68 -24.33
CA LEU A 318 -19.91 9.60 -24.48
C LEU A 318 -20.36 10.86 -25.24
N PRO A 319 -20.20 12.07 -24.66
CA PRO A 319 -20.52 13.30 -25.37
C PRO A 319 -19.49 13.58 -26.48
N VAL A 320 -19.97 14.03 -27.64
CA VAL A 320 -19.16 14.41 -28.80
C VAL A 320 -19.22 15.93 -29.05
N GLY A 321 -18.33 16.45 -29.89
CA GLY A 321 -18.19 17.88 -30.14
C GLY A 321 -17.35 18.59 -29.07
N GLU A 322 -17.57 19.90 -28.91
CA GLU A 322 -16.88 20.69 -27.89
C GLU A 322 -17.48 20.47 -26.51
N GLN A 323 -16.66 20.01 -25.57
CA GLN A 323 -17.04 19.64 -24.21
C GLN A 323 -16.11 20.32 -23.22
N THR A 324 -16.62 20.80 -22.10
CA THR A 324 -15.77 21.28 -20.99
C THR A 324 -15.72 20.20 -19.92
N VAL A 325 -14.52 19.69 -19.62
CA VAL A 325 -14.30 18.61 -18.66
C VAL A 325 -13.25 19.07 -17.64
N CYS A 326 -13.59 19.04 -16.35
CA CYS A 326 -12.74 19.56 -15.27
C CYS A 326 -12.25 21.01 -15.50
N GLY A 327 -13.06 21.84 -16.15
CA GLY A 327 -12.72 23.23 -16.49
C GLY A 327 -11.86 23.41 -17.75
N ILE A 328 -11.53 22.33 -18.46
CA ILE A 328 -10.74 22.36 -19.70
C ILE A 328 -11.65 22.09 -20.89
N PRO A 329 -11.65 22.93 -21.95
CA PRO A 329 -12.38 22.63 -23.17
C PRO A 329 -11.65 21.56 -23.98
N PHE A 330 -12.38 20.60 -24.55
CA PHE A 330 -11.90 19.54 -25.43
C PHE A 330 -12.83 19.40 -26.63
N ARG A 331 -12.29 18.98 -27.78
CA ARG A 331 -13.10 18.56 -28.93
C ARG A 331 -13.08 17.03 -29.03
N ILE A 332 -14.12 16.37 -28.55
CA ILE A 332 -14.31 14.93 -28.75
C ILE A 332 -14.86 14.72 -30.15
N ILE A 333 -14.18 13.91 -30.97
CA ILE A 333 -14.58 13.68 -32.36
C ILE A 333 -15.92 12.95 -32.39
N ASP A 334 -16.85 13.46 -33.19
CA ASP A 334 -18.07 12.75 -33.54
C ASP A 334 -17.75 11.69 -34.62
N PRO A 335 -17.81 10.39 -34.32
CA PRO A 335 -17.55 9.33 -35.30
C PRO A 335 -18.50 9.39 -36.49
N ALA A 336 -19.75 9.85 -36.30
CA ALA A 336 -20.72 9.98 -37.40
C ALA A 336 -20.27 11.01 -38.44
N ALA A 337 -19.52 12.03 -38.02
CA ALA A 337 -18.93 13.04 -38.88
C ALA A 337 -17.50 12.69 -39.36
N ASN A 338 -16.92 11.58 -38.90
CA ASN A 338 -15.53 11.20 -39.18
C ASN A 338 -15.37 9.73 -39.59
N ASN A 339 -16.22 9.26 -40.51
CA ASN A 339 -16.15 7.90 -41.09
C ASN A 339 -16.13 6.76 -40.04
N GLY A 340 -16.90 6.92 -38.96
CA GLY A 340 -16.97 5.98 -37.86
C GLY A 340 -15.74 6.00 -36.94
N LYS A 341 -14.88 7.02 -36.98
CA LYS A 341 -13.63 7.05 -36.19
C LYS A 341 -13.66 8.20 -35.19
N GLY A 342 -13.64 7.86 -33.90
CA GLY A 342 -13.70 8.84 -32.80
C GLY A 342 -12.46 8.87 -31.91
N PHE A 343 -11.73 7.75 -31.78
CA PHE A 343 -10.55 7.67 -30.92
C PHE A 343 -9.29 7.30 -31.68
N VAL A 344 -8.16 7.71 -31.13
CA VAL A 344 -6.82 7.25 -31.50
C VAL A 344 -6.43 6.12 -30.53
N VAL A 345 -6.24 4.91 -31.04
CA VAL A 345 -5.73 3.76 -30.28
C VAL A 345 -4.42 3.28 -30.87
N LEU A 346 -3.41 3.06 -30.03
CA LEU A 346 -2.11 2.55 -30.44
C LEU A 346 -2.09 1.02 -30.51
N ALA A 347 -1.04 0.47 -31.11
CA ALA A 347 -0.84 -0.96 -31.30
C ALA A 347 -0.84 -1.77 -30.00
N SER A 348 -1.28 -3.02 -30.10
CA SER A 348 -1.19 -4.05 -29.07
C SER A 348 -1.20 -5.42 -29.75
N ASP A 349 -0.50 -6.40 -29.18
CA ASP A 349 -0.56 -7.80 -29.62
C ASP A 349 -1.92 -8.47 -29.36
N LYS A 350 -2.80 -7.83 -28.58
CA LYS A 350 -4.18 -8.26 -28.30
C LYS A 350 -5.20 -7.62 -29.22
N ALA A 351 -4.82 -6.58 -29.97
CA ALA A 351 -5.73 -5.88 -30.86
C ALA A 351 -6.10 -6.75 -32.07
N PRO A 352 -7.30 -6.55 -32.65
CA PRO A 352 -7.71 -7.24 -33.88
C PRO A 352 -6.67 -7.11 -34.99
N ALA A 353 -6.26 -8.24 -35.57
CA ALA A 353 -5.28 -8.32 -36.65
C ALA A 353 -5.88 -8.00 -38.04
N ASP A 354 -7.15 -7.58 -38.09
CA ASP A 354 -7.88 -7.21 -39.32
C ASP A 354 -7.42 -5.86 -39.89
N ARG A 355 -6.61 -5.11 -39.14
CA ARG A 355 -6.09 -3.80 -39.51
C ARG A 355 -4.70 -3.56 -38.94
N GLN A 356 -4.00 -2.60 -39.54
CA GLN A 356 -2.73 -2.13 -39.00
C GLN A 356 -2.99 -1.04 -37.94
N TRP A 357 -2.51 -1.29 -36.73
CA TRP A 357 -2.55 -0.32 -35.64
C TRP A 357 -1.28 0.54 -35.62
N PRO A 358 -1.39 1.86 -35.40
CA PRO A 358 -0.22 2.73 -35.33
C PRO A 358 0.57 2.48 -34.04
N THR A 359 1.89 2.34 -34.15
CA THR A 359 2.79 2.36 -32.98
C THR A 359 3.12 3.78 -32.52
N GLN A 360 2.81 4.78 -33.34
CA GLN A 360 2.88 6.18 -32.97
C GLN A 360 1.89 7.02 -33.79
N VAL A 361 1.45 8.14 -33.22
CA VAL A 361 0.67 9.18 -33.89
C VAL A 361 1.31 10.53 -33.63
N GLU A 362 1.52 11.30 -34.69
CA GLU A 362 1.98 12.69 -34.57
C GLU A 362 0.78 13.63 -34.50
N ILE A 363 0.80 14.52 -33.52
CA ILE A 363 -0.22 15.54 -33.27
C ILE A 363 0.42 16.89 -33.62
N PRO A 364 0.03 17.50 -34.74
CA PRO A 364 0.58 18.79 -35.16
C PRO A 364 0.27 19.88 -34.13
N VAL A 365 1.30 20.59 -33.71
CA VAL A 365 1.19 21.75 -32.83
C VAL A 365 2.39 22.66 -33.09
N SER A 366 2.19 23.96 -33.00
CA SER A 366 3.23 24.98 -33.17
C SER A 366 3.08 26.08 -32.14
N GLY A 367 4.10 26.94 -31.99
CA GLY A 367 4.07 28.07 -31.08
C GLY A 367 4.30 27.69 -29.61
N VAL A 368 4.51 28.68 -28.75
CA VAL A 368 4.64 28.50 -27.30
C VAL A 368 3.29 28.17 -26.67
N ALA A 369 3.29 27.28 -25.68
CA ALA A 369 2.13 26.96 -24.86
C ALA A 369 2.60 26.72 -23.42
N ARG A 370 1.72 27.00 -22.45
CA ARG A 370 1.99 26.85 -21.01
C ARG A 370 1.69 25.43 -20.53
N ARG A 371 0.59 24.83 -21.00
CA ARG A 371 0.12 23.50 -20.57
C ARG A 371 -0.46 22.72 -21.75
N ALA A 372 -0.37 21.40 -21.69
CA ALA A 372 -1.12 20.47 -22.52
C ALA A 372 -2.02 19.59 -21.65
N PHE A 373 -3.22 19.32 -22.13
CA PHE A 373 -4.21 18.47 -21.48
C PHE A 373 -4.62 17.38 -22.45
N PHE A 374 -4.59 16.14 -21.99
CA PHE A 374 -4.92 14.95 -22.77
C PHE A 374 -6.13 14.30 -22.12
N ILE A 375 -7.20 14.01 -22.86
CA ILE A 375 -8.30 13.17 -22.39
C ILE A 375 -8.30 11.86 -23.19
N GLY A 376 -8.39 10.74 -22.48
CA GLY A 376 -8.05 9.44 -23.04
C GLY A 376 -7.45 8.61 -21.93
N ASN A 377 -6.12 8.69 -21.77
CA ASN A 377 -5.30 8.13 -20.67
C ASN A 377 -5.87 6.85 -20.04
N VAL A 378 -6.35 5.96 -20.91
CA VAL A 378 -6.80 4.63 -20.59
C VAL A 378 -6.20 3.66 -21.58
N THR A 379 -6.15 2.38 -21.21
CA THR A 379 -5.67 1.32 -22.07
C THR A 379 -6.76 0.29 -22.31
N GLY A 380 -6.72 -0.35 -23.48
CA GLY A 380 -7.41 -1.61 -23.74
C GLY A 380 -6.47 -2.77 -23.46
N TRP A 381 -6.97 -3.83 -22.83
CA TRP A 381 -6.19 -5.01 -22.41
C TRP A 381 -5.04 -4.66 -21.43
N GLY A 382 -4.39 -5.69 -20.90
CA GLY A 382 -3.20 -5.51 -20.05
C GLY A 382 -3.47 -4.72 -18.77
N SER A 383 -4.61 -4.93 -18.09
CA SER A 383 -4.97 -4.16 -16.89
C SER A 383 -3.95 -4.27 -15.73
N THR A 384 -3.10 -5.30 -15.76
CA THR A 384 -1.99 -5.52 -14.81
C THR A 384 -0.62 -5.36 -15.45
N ASP A 385 -0.55 -4.78 -16.66
CA ASP A 385 0.70 -4.59 -17.38
C ASP A 385 1.58 -3.57 -16.66
N THR A 386 2.78 -3.99 -16.29
CA THR A 386 3.77 -3.16 -15.59
C THR A 386 4.59 -2.28 -16.55
N GLY A 387 4.33 -2.37 -17.85
CA GLY A 387 5.03 -1.63 -18.88
C GLY A 387 6.48 -2.06 -19.08
N THR A 388 7.23 -1.25 -19.82
CA THR A 388 8.65 -1.48 -20.13
C THR A 388 9.48 -0.21 -19.95
N GLY A 389 10.81 -0.37 -20.04
CA GLY A 389 11.77 0.69 -19.90
C GLY A 389 11.88 1.25 -18.49
N GLU A 390 12.58 2.38 -18.38
CA GLU A 390 12.97 3.00 -17.11
C GLU A 390 11.78 3.45 -16.24
N TRP A 391 10.63 3.70 -16.86
CA TRP A 391 9.42 4.18 -16.20
C TRP A 391 8.39 3.07 -15.94
N GLY A 392 8.60 1.85 -16.46
CA GLY A 392 7.55 0.82 -16.45
C GLY A 392 6.29 1.32 -17.18
N ALA A 393 6.46 1.88 -18.36
CA ALA A 393 5.39 2.55 -19.09
C ALA A 393 4.90 1.69 -20.27
N VAL A 394 3.61 1.80 -20.58
CA VAL A 394 2.97 1.15 -21.75
C VAL A 394 3.06 2.00 -23.01
N GLY A 395 3.35 3.29 -22.84
CA GLY A 395 3.53 4.27 -23.91
C GLY A 395 3.94 5.61 -23.34
N ALA A 396 3.93 6.66 -24.17
CA ALA A 396 4.22 8.02 -23.72
C ALA A 396 3.64 9.09 -24.65
N TYR A 397 3.47 10.28 -24.11
CA TYR A 397 3.49 11.52 -24.90
C TYR A 397 4.91 12.06 -24.97
N GLU A 398 5.36 12.32 -26.17
CA GLU A 398 6.67 12.87 -26.48
C GLU A 398 6.48 14.28 -27.03
N ILE A 399 6.65 15.27 -26.17
CA ILE A 399 6.51 16.68 -26.53
C ILE A 399 7.86 17.14 -27.09
N GLU A 400 7.92 17.33 -28.40
CA GLU A 400 9.11 17.82 -29.10
C GLU A 400 9.06 19.33 -29.25
N TYR A 401 10.16 19.99 -28.89
CA TYR A 401 10.32 21.44 -28.97
C TYR A 401 11.18 21.82 -30.17
N ALA A 402 11.01 23.06 -30.66
CA ALA A 402 11.75 23.59 -31.80
C ALA A 402 13.26 23.72 -31.53
N ASP A 403 13.67 23.76 -30.26
CA ASP A 403 15.08 23.76 -29.83
C ASP A 403 15.73 22.36 -29.87
N GLY A 404 15.01 21.34 -30.32
CA GLY A 404 15.48 19.95 -30.42
C GLY A 404 15.40 19.16 -29.12
N GLN A 405 14.99 19.77 -28.00
CA GLN A 405 14.77 19.04 -26.75
C GLN A 405 13.39 18.36 -26.74
N LYS A 406 13.23 17.40 -25.83
CA LYS A 406 12.04 16.55 -25.70
C LYS A 406 11.65 16.41 -24.25
N GLN A 407 10.37 16.56 -23.96
CA GLN A 407 9.76 16.23 -22.67
C GLN A 407 8.92 14.96 -22.85
N VAL A 408 9.24 13.93 -22.07
CA VAL A 408 8.56 12.62 -22.14
C VAL A 408 7.63 12.49 -20.96
N VAL A 409 6.36 12.24 -21.24
CA VAL A 409 5.31 11.98 -20.26
C VAL A 409 4.90 10.52 -20.38
N PRO A 410 5.42 9.62 -19.52
CA PRO A 410 5.13 8.20 -19.61
C PRO A 410 3.69 7.89 -19.20
N LEU A 411 3.09 6.91 -19.88
CA LEU A 411 1.79 6.31 -19.54
C LEU A 411 2.05 5.05 -18.71
N ILE A 412 1.78 5.14 -17.41
CA ILE A 412 2.09 4.11 -16.41
C ILE A 412 0.77 3.62 -15.83
N THR A 413 0.51 2.32 -15.96
CA THR A 413 -0.71 1.68 -15.47
C THR A 413 -0.90 1.91 -13.97
N GLY A 414 -2.07 2.44 -13.59
CA GLY A 414 -2.42 2.83 -12.23
C GLY A 414 -1.83 4.17 -11.77
N TYR A 415 -1.06 4.88 -12.60
CA TYR A 415 -0.56 6.22 -12.27
C TYR A 415 -1.01 7.27 -13.29
N THR A 416 -0.50 7.23 -14.52
CA THR A 416 -0.87 8.18 -15.58
C THR A 416 -1.82 7.60 -16.62
N CYS A 417 -2.14 6.31 -16.54
CA CYS A 417 -3.25 5.68 -17.27
C CYS A 417 -3.81 4.48 -16.51
N GLU A 418 -4.96 3.94 -16.93
CA GLU A 418 -5.56 2.73 -16.35
C GLU A 418 -6.39 1.96 -17.39
N ASP A 419 -6.80 0.73 -17.10
CA ASP A 419 -7.72 0.00 -17.96
C ASP A 419 -9.08 0.72 -18.02
N TRP A 420 -9.59 0.92 -19.24
CA TRP A 420 -10.79 1.73 -19.49
C TRP A 420 -12.07 1.24 -18.83
N THR A 421 -12.15 -0.04 -18.44
CA THR A 421 -13.31 -0.64 -17.76
C THR A 421 -13.14 -0.78 -16.26
N SER A 422 -11.93 -0.53 -15.76
CA SER A 422 -11.62 -0.61 -14.35
C SER A 422 -12.11 0.66 -13.61
N ALA A 423 -12.16 0.60 -12.29
CA ALA A 423 -12.47 1.78 -11.49
C ALA A 423 -11.35 2.83 -11.69
N PRO A 424 -11.67 4.11 -11.95
CA PRO A 424 -10.67 5.15 -12.21
C PRO A 424 -9.95 5.54 -10.92
N ARG A 425 -8.80 4.91 -10.67
CA ARG A 425 -7.99 5.05 -9.44
C ARG A 425 -6.55 5.47 -9.72
N ALA A 426 -6.20 5.69 -10.99
CA ALA A 426 -4.87 6.17 -11.36
C ALA A 426 -4.54 7.54 -10.74
N ALA A 427 -3.46 7.62 -9.97
CA ALA A 427 -3.20 8.73 -9.05
C ALA A 427 -2.66 10.02 -9.72
N GLY A 428 -2.08 9.92 -10.91
CA GLY A 428 -1.51 11.05 -11.67
C GLY A 428 -2.47 11.65 -12.70
N VAL A 429 -3.75 11.27 -12.66
CA VAL A 429 -4.80 11.72 -13.58
C VAL A 429 -6.10 12.01 -12.84
N THR A 430 -7.02 12.69 -13.50
CA THR A 430 -8.37 12.94 -12.99
C THR A 430 -9.39 12.28 -13.89
N CYS A 431 -10.33 11.51 -13.32
CA CYS A 431 -11.45 10.95 -14.08
C CYS A 431 -12.32 12.08 -14.64
N GLY A 432 -12.30 12.26 -15.97
CA GLY A 432 -13.03 13.34 -16.64
C GLY A 432 -14.44 12.93 -17.07
N LEU A 433 -14.52 11.89 -17.91
CA LEU A 433 -15.80 11.37 -18.44
C LEU A 433 -15.97 9.91 -18.02
N ARG A 434 -17.21 9.50 -17.75
CA ARG A 434 -17.52 8.13 -17.34
C ARG A 434 -18.89 7.68 -17.80
N GLY A 435 -19.00 6.38 -18.04
CA GLY A 435 -20.24 5.65 -18.26
C GLY A 435 -20.16 4.27 -17.61
N GLN A 436 -20.89 3.30 -18.16
CA GLN A 436 -20.90 1.92 -17.67
C GLN A 436 -20.58 1.00 -18.86
N PRO A 437 -19.43 0.29 -18.88
CA PRO A 437 -18.40 0.18 -17.83
C PRO A 437 -17.23 1.18 -17.94
N TRP A 438 -17.29 2.15 -18.85
CA TRP A 438 -16.11 2.90 -19.31
C TRP A 438 -15.80 4.16 -18.51
N HIS A 439 -14.54 4.60 -18.56
CA HIS A 439 -14.12 5.95 -18.16
C HIS A 439 -13.03 6.50 -19.09
N LEU A 440 -12.81 7.83 -19.04
CA LEU A 440 -11.70 8.52 -19.70
C LEU A 440 -11.03 9.45 -18.69
N ASN A 441 -9.72 9.32 -18.57
CA ASN A 441 -8.91 10.11 -17.65
C ASN A 441 -8.28 11.32 -18.33
N ILE A 442 -8.16 12.41 -17.59
CA ILE A 442 -7.48 13.63 -18.00
C ILE A 442 -6.09 13.68 -17.36
N LEU A 443 -5.07 13.89 -18.20
CA LEU A 443 -3.70 14.14 -17.80
C LEU A 443 -3.33 15.58 -18.20
N GLY A 444 -2.99 16.41 -17.21
CA GLY A 444 -2.47 17.75 -17.44
C GLY A 444 -0.95 17.77 -17.32
N VAL A 445 -0.28 18.52 -18.21
CA VAL A 445 1.18 18.60 -18.28
C VAL A 445 1.62 20.06 -18.47
N ALA A 446 2.51 20.56 -17.62
CA ALA A 446 3.21 21.83 -17.78
C ALA A 446 4.25 21.72 -18.89
N LEU A 447 4.30 22.71 -19.77
CA LEU A 447 5.18 22.73 -20.93
C LEU A 447 6.34 23.69 -20.70
N ARG A 448 7.46 23.42 -21.37
CA ARG A 448 8.60 24.35 -21.42
C ARG A 448 8.18 25.60 -22.20
N PRO A 449 8.67 26.79 -21.83
CA PRO A 449 8.37 28.05 -22.52
C PRO A 449 9.17 28.17 -23.83
N VAL A 450 9.07 27.17 -24.69
CA VAL A 450 9.75 27.03 -25.98
C VAL A 450 8.70 26.67 -27.02
N ASP A 451 8.89 27.13 -28.27
CA ASP A 451 8.00 26.76 -29.36
C ASP A 451 7.88 25.25 -29.50
N LEU A 452 6.64 24.77 -29.54
CA LEU A 452 6.35 23.37 -29.81
C LEU A 452 6.62 23.07 -31.29
N LYS A 453 7.19 21.89 -31.54
CA LYS A 453 7.37 21.34 -32.88
C LYS A 453 6.25 20.36 -33.23
N ARG A 454 5.94 19.45 -32.29
CA ARG A 454 4.87 18.45 -32.38
C ARG A 454 4.75 17.69 -31.05
N ILE A 455 3.65 16.97 -30.88
CA ILE A 455 3.51 15.95 -29.83
C ILE A 455 3.43 14.59 -30.52
N VAL A 456 4.20 13.60 -30.05
CA VAL A 456 4.09 12.22 -30.55
C VAL A 456 3.48 11.35 -29.46
N PHE A 457 2.35 10.73 -29.75
CA PHE A 457 1.74 9.71 -28.90
C PHE A 457 2.30 8.35 -29.33
N ARG A 458 3.08 7.70 -28.47
CA ARG A 458 3.92 6.53 -28.80
C ARG A 458 3.60 5.33 -27.93
N ASP A 459 3.55 4.15 -28.56
CA ASP A 459 3.47 2.84 -27.91
C ASP A 459 4.88 2.29 -27.63
N TYR A 460 5.01 1.54 -26.55
CA TYR A 460 6.27 0.89 -26.15
C TYR A 460 6.29 -0.62 -26.41
N GLY A 461 5.37 -1.14 -27.22
CA GLY A 461 5.30 -2.54 -27.64
C GLY A 461 4.76 -3.46 -26.54
N THR A 462 3.88 -2.94 -25.69
CA THR A 462 3.32 -3.69 -24.55
C THR A 462 1.96 -4.32 -24.92
N PRO A 463 1.48 -5.34 -24.18
CA PRO A 463 0.14 -5.87 -24.39
C PRO A 463 -0.99 -4.84 -24.22
N ALA A 464 -0.81 -3.80 -23.41
CA ALA A 464 -1.77 -2.72 -23.27
C ALA A 464 -1.85 -1.85 -24.54
N ALA A 465 -3.06 -1.42 -24.94
CA ALA A 465 -3.30 -0.51 -26.05
C ALA A 465 -3.71 0.89 -25.56
N PRO A 466 -2.79 1.87 -25.50
CA PRO A 466 -3.11 3.24 -25.10
C PRO A 466 -4.16 3.91 -26.01
N LEU A 467 -5.09 4.66 -25.38
CA LEU A 467 -6.17 5.39 -26.04
C LEU A 467 -6.08 6.89 -25.77
N LEU A 468 -6.30 7.69 -26.82
CA LEU A 468 -6.43 9.14 -26.77
C LEU A 468 -7.72 9.59 -27.47
N ALA A 469 -8.52 10.40 -26.78
CA ALA A 469 -9.79 10.91 -27.26
C ALA A 469 -9.69 12.37 -27.76
N ALA A 470 -8.99 13.25 -27.04
CA ALA A 470 -8.74 14.63 -27.46
C ALA A 470 -7.52 15.24 -26.76
N VAL A 471 -6.98 16.32 -27.35
CA VAL A 471 -5.89 17.12 -26.77
C VAL A 471 -6.21 18.60 -26.86
N THR A 472 -5.90 19.32 -25.79
CA THR A 472 -6.02 20.78 -25.71
C THR A 472 -4.72 21.35 -25.18
N ILE A 473 -4.25 22.46 -25.77
CA ILE A 473 -3.13 23.24 -25.23
C ILE A 473 -3.63 24.59 -24.72
N GLU A 474 -3.02 25.09 -23.66
CA GLU A 474 -3.21 26.47 -23.19
C GLU A 474 -2.02 27.32 -23.66
N ARG A 475 -2.32 28.44 -24.32
CA ARG A 475 -1.34 29.41 -24.80
C ARG A 475 -0.80 30.32 -23.70
#